data_AF-A0A1W6K9K2-F1
#
_entry.id   AF-A0A1W6K9K2-F1
#
_cell.length_a   1.000
_cell.length_b   1.000
_cell.length_c   1.000
_cell.angle_alpha   90.00
_cell.angle_beta   90.00
_cell.angle_gamma   90.00
#
_symmetry.space_group_name_H-M   'P 1'
#
loop_
_entity.id
_entity.type
_entity.pdbx_description
1 polymer ?
#
loop_
_entity_poly.entity_id
_entity_poly.type
_entity_poly.pdbx_seq_one_letter_code
_entity_poly.pdbx_strand_id
1 'polypeptide(L)'
;MKTSRRAGRIQRHYSRMHRPGGLNLVSLMDIFTILVFFLMVNSSDVKVMQNTADVPLPQSTADKEAVETLMVQVIGRSILVQGREVARLDGIETGDSTIGGLADELAWVRNRRGQVPEQGHEVTIMAGRATDYRLLRKIMQTCIDEDFRQVRLAVESAKEVGNG
;
A
#
# COMPACT_ATOMS: atom_id res chain seq x y z
N MET A 1 -54.33 -50.10 30.80
CA MET A 1 -55.21 -49.50 29.78
C MET A 1 -54.64 -49.81 28.40
N LYS A 2 -55.41 -50.42 27.49
CA LYS A 2 -54.92 -50.81 26.15
C LYS A 2 -54.84 -49.55 25.28
N THR A 3 -53.64 -49.18 24.85
CA THR A 3 -53.43 -48.03 23.96
C THR A 3 -54.23 -48.18 22.67
N SER A 4 -54.96 -47.14 22.26
CA SER A 4 -55.77 -47.19 21.04
C SER A 4 -54.89 -47.43 19.81
N ARG A 5 -55.41 -48.16 18.80
CA ARG A 5 -54.69 -48.44 17.54
C ARG A 5 -54.24 -47.16 16.82
N ARG A 6 -54.93 -46.04 17.06
CA ARG A 6 -54.57 -44.72 16.55
C ARG A 6 -53.39 -44.14 17.31
N ALA A 7 -53.40 -44.17 18.65
CA ALA A 7 -52.27 -43.74 19.48
C ALA A 7 -51.00 -44.52 19.16
N GLY A 8 -51.09 -45.85 19.00
CA GLY A 8 -49.96 -46.68 18.60
C GLY A 8 -49.44 -46.42 17.18
N ARG A 9 -50.25 -45.85 16.27
CA ARG A 9 -49.78 -45.39 14.95
C ARG A 9 -49.04 -44.07 15.05
N ILE A 10 -49.58 -43.11 15.80
CA ILE A 10 -48.97 -41.79 16.01
C ILE A 10 -47.62 -41.92 16.72
N GLN A 11 -47.55 -42.77 17.76
CA GLN A 11 -46.30 -42.99 18.51
C GLN A 11 -45.19 -43.61 17.64
N ARG A 12 -45.53 -44.51 16.72
CA ARG A 12 -44.56 -45.09 15.76
C ARG A 12 -44.09 -44.10 14.70
N HIS A 13 -44.94 -43.16 14.32
CA HIS A 13 -44.57 -42.10 13.39
C HIS A 13 -43.60 -41.12 14.06
N TYR A 14 -43.92 -40.66 15.27
CA TYR A 14 -43.04 -39.78 16.06
C TYR A 14 -41.69 -40.42 16.40
N SER A 15 -41.65 -41.72 16.73
CA SER A 15 -40.39 -42.41 17.04
C SER A 15 -39.47 -42.60 15.83
N ARG A 16 -40.00 -42.53 14.60
CA ARG A 16 -39.19 -42.52 13.36
C ARG A 16 -38.68 -41.12 13.03
N MET A 17 -39.46 -40.09 13.33
CA MET A 17 -39.12 -38.69 13.05
C MET A 17 -38.09 -38.11 14.03
N HIS A 18 -38.01 -38.64 15.26
CA HIS A 18 -37.04 -38.24 16.28
C HIS A 18 -35.80 -39.14 16.38
N ARG A 19 -35.55 -40.00 15.37
CA ARG A 19 -34.21 -40.57 15.26
C ARG A 19 -33.29 -39.43 14.81
N PRO A 20 -32.22 -39.10 15.57
CA PRO A 20 -31.21 -38.17 15.07
C PRO A 20 -30.73 -38.75 13.74
N GLY A 21 -31.02 -38.03 12.66
CA GLY A 21 -30.61 -38.44 11.32
C GLY A 21 -29.10 -38.59 11.35
N GLY A 22 -28.61 -39.82 11.19
CA GLY A 22 -27.19 -40.04 11.00
C GLY A 22 -26.76 -39.17 9.82
N LEU A 23 -25.71 -38.38 10.02
CA LEU A 23 -25.12 -37.63 8.90
C LEU A 23 -24.81 -38.64 7.81
N ASN A 24 -25.30 -38.39 6.59
CA ASN A 24 -25.01 -39.27 5.46
C ASN A 24 -23.51 -39.17 5.19
N LEU A 25 -22.76 -40.20 5.59
CA LEU A 25 -21.31 -40.28 5.44
C LEU A 25 -20.87 -40.05 3.99
N VAL A 26 -21.71 -40.45 3.02
CA VAL A 26 -21.50 -40.19 1.60
C VAL A 26 -21.56 -38.68 1.31
N SER A 27 -22.63 -38.01 1.72
CA SER A 27 -22.78 -36.56 1.54
C SER A 27 -21.71 -35.75 2.30
N LEU A 28 -21.23 -36.25 3.44
CA LEU A 28 -20.17 -35.62 4.21
C LEU A 28 -18.81 -35.75 3.50
N MET A 29 -18.51 -36.93 2.93
CA MET A 29 -17.32 -37.12 2.09
C MET A 29 -17.38 -36.23 0.84
N ASP A 30 -18.56 -36.08 0.22
CA ASP A 30 -18.74 -35.25 -0.98
C ASP A 30 -18.51 -33.74 -0.69
N ILE A 31 -19.02 -33.21 0.43
CA ILE A 31 -18.74 -31.83 0.84
C ILE A 31 -17.26 -31.64 1.18
N PHE A 32 -16.66 -32.61 1.90
CA PHE A 32 -15.25 -32.51 2.30
C PHE A 32 -14.32 -32.52 1.07
N THR A 33 -14.62 -33.36 0.08
CA THR A 33 -13.87 -33.43 -1.17
C THR A 33 -14.03 -32.18 -2.02
N ILE A 34 -15.23 -31.58 -2.11
CA ILE A 34 -15.42 -30.28 -2.79
C ILE A 34 -14.58 -29.18 -2.12
N LEU A 35 -14.58 -29.11 -0.78
CA LEU A 35 -13.78 -28.12 -0.06
C LEU A 35 -12.29 -28.33 -0.25
N VAL A 36 -11.81 -29.58 -0.21
CA VAL A 36 -10.40 -29.91 -0.44
C VAL A 36 -9.98 -29.60 -1.87
N PHE A 37 -10.80 -29.92 -2.88
CA PHE A 37 -10.51 -29.54 -4.27
C PHE A 37 -10.57 -28.04 -4.48
N PHE A 38 -11.53 -27.35 -3.88
CA PHE A 38 -11.62 -25.90 -3.91
C PHE A 38 -10.36 -25.27 -3.29
N LEU A 39 -9.96 -25.73 -2.10
CA LEU A 39 -8.72 -25.34 -1.45
C LEU A 39 -7.51 -25.67 -2.32
N MET A 40 -7.42 -26.85 -2.94
CA MET A 40 -6.30 -27.25 -3.79
C MET A 40 -6.19 -26.38 -5.05
N VAL A 41 -7.32 -26.06 -5.70
CA VAL A 41 -7.36 -25.22 -6.90
C VAL A 41 -7.10 -23.75 -6.57
N ASN A 42 -7.65 -23.22 -5.46
CA ASN A 42 -7.41 -21.84 -5.01
C ASN A 42 -6.06 -21.65 -4.29
N SER A 43 -5.48 -22.70 -3.68
CA SER A 43 -4.17 -22.63 -3.03
C SER A 43 -3.02 -22.59 -4.01
N SER A 44 -3.28 -22.68 -5.32
CA SER A 44 -2.30 -22.47 -6.39
C SER A 44 -1.68 -21.07 -6.35
N ASP A 45 -2.19 -20.14 -5.53
CA ASP A 45 -1.63 -18.78 -5.37
C ASP A 45 -1.19 -18.42 -3.94
N VAL A 46 -1.04 -19.42 -3.06
CA VAL A 46 -0.25 -19.23 -1.83
C VAL A 46 1.15 -19.74 -2.13
N LYS A 47 2.01 -18.82 -2.59
CA LYS A 47 3.47 -18.99 -2.62
C LYS A 47 3.96 -19.39 -1.23
N VAL A 48 3.94 -20.68 -0.94
CA VAL A 48 4.83 -21.27 0.06
C VAL A 48 6.22 -20.99 -0.49
N MET A 49 6.98 -20.13 0.19
CA MET A 49 8.42 -20.04 0.00
C MET A 49 9.00 -21.43 0.25
N GLN A 50 9.02 -22.25 -0.79
CA GLN A 50 9.79 -23.48 -0.81
C GLN A 50 11.23 -23.05 -0.94
N ASN A 51 11.89 -23.04 0.22
CA ASN A 51 13.32 -22.97 0.31
C ASN A 51 13.87 -24.21 -0.42
N THR A 52 14.47 -23.95 -1.58
CA THR A 52 15.57 -24.70 -2.19
C THR A 52 15.24 -26.05 -2.86
N ALA A 53 15.13 -26.02 -4.20
CA ALA A 53 15.67 -27.06 -5.10
C ALA A 53 15.88 -26.48 -6.51
N ASP A 54 17.10 -25.98 -6.75
CA ASP A 54 17.84 -26.04 -8.02
C ASP A 54 17.13 -25.67 -9.34
N VAL A 55 16.44 -24.53 -9.35
CA VAL A 55 16.14 -23.83 -10.61
C VAL A 55 17.26 -22.83 -10.84
N PRO A 56 18.03 -22.91 -11.95
CA PRO A 56 18.91 -21.82 -12.31
C PRO A 56 18.03 -20.61 -12.60
N LEU A 57 17.91 -19.73 -11.60
CA LEU A 57 17.29 -18.43 -11.78
C LEU A 57 18.12 -17.73 -12.86
N PRO A 58 17.50 -17.22 -13.95
CA PRO A 58 18.23 -16.38 -14.88
C PRO A 58 18.82 -15.23 -14.06
N GLN A 59 20.12 -15.00 -14.19
CA GLN A 59 20.73 -13.83 -13.56
C GLN A 59 20.04 -12.61 -14.12
N SER A 60 19.24 -11.96 -13.29
CA SER A 60 18.63 -10.69 -13.63
C SER A 60 19.76 -9.68 -13.75
N THR A 61 20.15 -9.35 -14.97
CA THR A 61 20.92 -8.14 -15.29
C THR A 61 20.01 -6.92 -15.29
N ALA A 62 19.00 -6.88 -14.41
CA ALA A 62 18.24 -5.66 -14.18
C ALA A 62 19.15 -4.68 -13.42
N ASP A 63 20.09 -4.06 -14.15
CA ASP A 63 20.92 -2.92 -13.76
C ASP A 63 20.10 -1.63 -13.58
N LYS A 64 18.76 -1.72 -13.56
CA LYS A 64 17.93 -0.62 -13.08
C LYS A 64 17.68 -0.83 -11.61
N GLU A 65 18.59 -0.29 -10.80
CA GLU A 65 18.26 0.09 -9.43
C GLU A 65 16.91 0.81 -9.43
N ALA A 66 16.09 0.55 -8.40
CA ALA A 66 14.89 1.34 -8.19
C ALA A 66 15.31 2.81 -8.20
N VAL A 67 14.82 3.60 -9.16
CA VAL A 67 15.14 5.02 -9.24
C VAL A 67 14.54 5.65 -7.98
N GLU A 68 15.37 5.87 -6.97
CA GLU A 68 14.97 6.63 -5.78
C GLU A 68 14.76 8.08 -6.23
N THR A 69 13.54 8.39 -6.66
CA THR A 69 13.12 9.76 -6.92
C THR A 69 13.29 10.56 -5.64
N LEU A 70 13.91 11.74 -5.73
CA LEU A 70 14.15 12.57 -4.55
C LEU A 70 12.79 13.01 -3.96
N MET A 71 12.58 12.81 -2.67
CA MET A 71 11.34 13.20 -1.99
C MET A 71 11.55 14.41 -1.08
N VAL A 72 10.80 15.48 -1.33
CA VAL A 72 10.70 16.68 -0.50
C VAL A 72 9.35 16.66 0.20
N GLN A 73 9.32 16.76 1.53
CA GLN A 73 8.09 16.72 2.33
C GLN A 73 7.92 18.01 3.12
N VAL A 74 6.70 18.56 3.13
CA VAL A 74 6.32 19.70 3.97
C VAL A 74 5.43 19.19 5.10
N ILE A 75 5.97 19.14 6.31
CA ILE A 75 5.27 18.63 7.49
C ILE A 75 5.22 19.74 8.55
N GLY A 76 4.01 20.22 8.84
CA GLY A 76 3.80 21.32 9.79
C GLY A 76 4.55 22.58 9.37
N ARG A 77 5.65 22.89 10.07
CA ARG A 77 6.52 24.04 9.80
C ARG A 77 7.94 23.64 9.37
N SER A 78 8.14 22.38 9.00
CA SER A 78 9.43 21.83 8.61
C SER A 78 9.39 21.33 7.17
N ILE A 79 10.52 21.52 6.46
CA ILE A 79 10.77 20.97 5.14
C ILE A 79 11.82 19.89 5.29
N LEU A 80 11.48 18.69 4.81
CA LEU A 80 12.34 17.51 4.90
C LEU A 80 12.72 17.02 3.51
N VAL A 81 13.95 16.53 3.38
CA VAL A 81 14.44 15.83 2.19
C VAL A 81 14.89 14.45 2.62
N GLN A 82 14.34 13.39 2.03
CA GLN A 82 14.66 12.01 2.41
C GLN A 82 14.55 11.74 3.93
N GLY A 83 13.57 12.37 4.59
CA GLY A 83 13.35 12.24 6.04
C GLY A 83 14.25 13.09 6.93
N ARG A 84 15.18 13.89 6.37
CA ARG A 84 16.03 14.82 7.12
C ARG A 84 15.48 16.24 7.04
N GLU A 85 15.32 16.92 8.18
CA GLU A 85 14.92 18.34 8.20
C GLU A 85 16.03 19.21 7.62
N VAL A 86 15.71 19.98 6.58
CA VAL A 86 16.65 20.87 5.87
C VAL A 86 16.33 22.34 6.07
N ALA A 87 15.07 22.68 6.36
CA ALA A 87 14.65 24.05 6.61
C ALA A 87 13.40 24.11 7.49
N ARG A 88 13.22 25.24 8.17
CA ARG A 88 11.99 25.58 8.91
C ARG A 88 11.36 26.83 8.33
N LEU A 89 10.02 26.85 8.31
CA LEU A 89 9.26 27.98 7.74
C LEU A 89 9.53 29.30 8.47
N ASP A 90 9.84 29.26 9.77
CA ASP A 90 10.12 30.44 10.59
C ASP A 90 11.36 31.22 10.14
N GLY A 91 12.28 30.57 9.42
CA GLY A 91 13.51 31.18 8.91
C GLY A 91 13.46 31.53 7.43
N ILE A 92 12.29 31.40 6.79
CA ILE A 92 12.12 31.75 5.37
C ILE A 92 11.52 33.15 5.30
N GLU A 93 12.32 34.13 4.86
CA GLU A 93 11.87 35.51 4.75
C GLU A 93 10.87 35.67 3.60
N THR A 94 9.98 36.65 3.73
CA THR A 94 8.94 36.87 2.70
C THR A 94 9.56 37.24 1.35
N GLY A 95 10.71 37.93 1.35
CA GLY A 95 11.47 38.35 0.17
C GLY A 95 12.26 37.25 -0.53
N ASP A 96 12.49 36.10 0.11
CA ASP A 96 13.36 35.08 -0.47
C ASP A 96 12.67 34.37 -1.64
N SER A 97 13.36 34.26 -2.78
CA SER A 97 12.89 33.49 -3.93
C SER A 97 13.12 31.99 -3.77
N THR A 98 14.12 31.61 -2.99
CA THR A 98 14.57 30.23 -2.77
C THR A 98 14.74 29.93 -1.29
N ILE A 99 14.90 28.65 -0.95
CA ILE A 99 15.04 28.18 0.43
C ILE A 99 16.46 27.65 0.59
N GLY A 100 17.33 28.41 1.27
CA GLY A 100 18.77 28.11 1.35
C GLY A 100 19.09 26.68 1.81
N GLY A 101 18.51 26.25 2.94
CA GLY A 101 18.76 24.89 3.46
C GLY A 101 18.27 23.77 2.53
N LEU A 102 17.23 24.03 1.73
CA LEU A 102 16.80 23.09 0.69
C LEU A 102 17.77 23.10 -0.50
N ALA A 103 18.22 24.28 -0.95
CA ALA A 103 19.18 24.42 -2.04
C ALA A 103 20.49 23.68 -1.74
N ASP A 104 21.02 23.85 -0.52
CA ASP A 104 22.25 23.19 -0.08
C ASP A 104 22.15 21.67 -0.15
N GLU A 105 21.02 21.11 0.29
CA GLU A 105 20.80 19.66 0.23
C GLU A 105 20.62 19.16 -1.20
N LEU A 106 19.87 19.89 -2.02
CA LEU A 106 19.69 19.54 -3.44
C LEU A 106 21.01 19.58 -4.21
N ALA A 107 21.85 20.58 -3.95
CA ALA A 107 23.19 20.68 -4.52
C ALA A 107 24.07 19.50 -4.09
N TRP A 108 24.01 19.08 -2.82
CA TRP A 108 24.72 17.91 -2.32
C TRP A 108 24.26 16.61 -3.01
N VAL A 109 22.94 16.42 -3.17
CA VAL A 109 22.38 15.27 -3.87
C VAL A 109 22.77 15.28 -5.36
N ARG A 110 22.66 16.42 -6.04
CA ARG A 110 23.07 16.58 -7.45
C ARG A 110 24.53 16.18 -7.64
N ASN A 111 25.43 16.71 -6.80
CA ASN A 111 26.86 16.41 -6.88
C ASN A 111 27.16 14.92 -6.69
N ARG A 112 26.35 14.21 -5.88
CA ARG A 112 26.47 12.76 -5.68
C ARG A 112 25.90 11.93 -6.84
N ARG A 113 24.85 12.42 -7.50
CA ARG A 113 24.25 11.80 -8.69
C ARG A 113 25.09 12.01 -9.96
N GLY A 114 25.95 13.03 -9.97
CA GLY A 114 26.87 13.30 -11.05
C GLY A 114 26.19 14.01 -12.22
N GLN A 115 26.11 13.36 -13.38
CA GLN A 115 25.64 13.99 -14.60
C GLN A 115 24.14 14.30 -14.56
N VAL A 116 23.80 15.57 -14.78
CA VAL A 116 22.42 16.05 -14.85
C VAL A 116 21.82 15.69 -16.22
N PRO A 117 20.68 14.97 -16.27
CA PRO A 117 19.96 14.74 -17.52
C PRO A 117 19.49 16.04 -18.16
N GLU A 118 19.32 16.09 -19.49
CA GLU A 118 18.79 17.30 -20.16
C GLU A 118 17.45 17.76 -19.57
N GLN A 119 16.59 16.80 -19.21
CA GLN A 119 15.29 17.07 -18.61
C GLN A 119 15.37 17.43 -17.11
N GLY A 120 16.56 17.43 -16.51
CA GLY A 120 16.77 17.59 -15.08
C GLY A 120 16.51 16.31 -14.27
N HIS A 121 16.85 16.36 -12.99
CA HIS A 121 16.53 15.30 -12.05
C HIS A 121 15.04 15.33 -11.68
N GLU A 122 14.52 14.15 -11.33
CA GLU A 122 13.16 13.99 -10.83
C GLU A 122 13.07 14.25 -9.33
N VAL A 123 12.05 15.02 -8.94
CA VAL A 123 11.73 15.32 -7.54
C VAL A 123 10.22 15.20 -7.32
N THR A 124 9.84 14.55 -6.23
CA THR A 124 8.46 14.50 -5.75
C THR A 124 8.31 15.40 -4.54
N ILE A 125 7.41 16.38 -4.61
CA ILE A 125 7.05 17.27 -3.51
C ILE A 125 5.75 16.76 -2.90
N MET A 126 5.82 16.35 -1.64
CA MET A 126 4.67 15.97 -0.82
C MET A 126 4.30 17.14 0.09
N ALA A 127 3.08 17.65 -0.06
CA ALA A 127 2.58 18.75 0.74
C ALA A 127 1.11 18.54 1.11
N GLY A 128 0.73 18.96 2.32
CA GLY A 128 -0.67 18.97 2.72
C GLY A 128 -1.48 19.99 1.92
N ARG A 129 -2.80 19.75 1.76
CA ARG A 129 -3.73 20.67 1.07
C ARG A 129 -3.68 22.12 1.60
N ALA A 130 -3.45 22.29 2.91
CA ALA A 130 -3.42 23.59 3.57
C ALA A 130 -2.10 24.36 3.37
N THR A 131 -1.13 23.80 2.63
CA THR A 131 0.15 24.45 2.38
C THR A 131 -0.04 25.68 1.50
N ASP A 132 0.49 26.83 1.93
CA ASP A 132 0.42 28.07 1.16
C ASP A 132 1.10 27.91 -0.21
N TYR A 133 0.41 28.34 -1.27
CA TYR A 133 0.93 28.26 -2.64
C TYR A 133 2.24 29.05 -2.83
N ARG A 134 2.43 30.16 -2.11
CA ARG A 134 3.67 30.95 -2.14
C ARG A 134 4.86 30.13 -1.65
N LEU A 135 4.66 29.39 -0.55
CA LEU A 135 5.68 28.48 -0.03
C LEU A 135 5.97 27.36 -1.05
N LEU A 136 4.92 26.74 -1.59
CA LEU A 136 5.07 25.69 -2.59
C LEU A 136 5.85 26.19 -3.82
N ARG A 137 5.55 27.41 -4.28
CA ARG A 137 6.26 28.05 -5.39
C ARG A 137 7.74 28.28 -5.08
N LYS A 138 8.09 28.69 -3.86
CA LYS A 138 9.50 28.83 -3.44
C LYS A 138 10.23 27.48 -3.44
N ILE A 139 9.57 26.43 -2.93
CA ILE A 139 10.12 25.06 -2.96
C ILE A 139 10.36 24.62 -4.41
N MET A 140 9.36 24.76 -5.28
CA MET A 140 9.47 24.41 -6.70
C MET A 140 10.57 25.19 -7.41
N GLN A 141 10.69 26.50 -7.14
CA GLN A 141 11.75 27.34 -7.70
C GLN A 141 13.13 26.85 -7.26
N THR A 142 13.29 26.58 -5.96
CA THR A 142 14.55 26.04 -5.40
C THR A 142 14.93 24.71 -6.06
N CYS A 143 13.96 23.83 -6.30
CA CYS A 143 14.20 22.58 -7.02
C CYS A 143 14.68 22.80 -8.46
N ILE A 144 14.02 23.70 -9.20
CA ILE A 144 14.35 24.00 -10.60
C ILE A 144 15.75 24.62 -10.71
N ASP A 145 16.09 25.53 -9.79
CA ASP A 145 17.39 26.20 -9.75
C ASP A 145 18.53 25.21 -9.48
N GLU A 146 18.27 24.11 -8.76
CA GLU A 146 19.22 23.03 -8.48
C GLU A 146 19.11 21.83 -9.45
N ASP A 147 18.61 22.08 -10.67
CA ASP A 147 18.50 21.09 -11.75
C ASP A 147 17.45 19.98 -11.56
N PHE A 148 16.58 20.07 -10.55
CA PHE A 148 15.43 19.15 -10.36
C PHE A 148 14.19 19.67 -11.09
N ARG A 149 14.21 19.59 -12.42
CA ARG A 149 13.18 20.18 -13.30
C ARG A 149 11.96 19.28 -13.50
N GLN A 150 12.07 17.97 -13.26
CA GLN A 150 10.94 17.04 -13.34
C GLN A 150 10.21 16.97 -12.00
N VAL A 151 9.37 17.98 -11.73
CA VAL A 151 8.64 18.11 -10.47
C VAL A 151 7.32 17.36 -10.52
N ARG A 152 7.14 16.40 -9.60
CA ARG A 152 5.86 15.76 -9.31
C ARG A 152 5.29 16.31 -8.01
N LEU A 153 3.99 16.59 -8.01
CA LEU A 153 3.29 17.02 -6.80
C LEU A 153 2.40 15.88 -6.29
N ALA A 154 2.56 15.53 -5.02
CA ALA A 154 1.67 14.63 -4.32
C ALA A 154 1.00 15.39 -3.18
N VAL A 155 -0.32 15.53 -3.25
CA VAL A 155 -1.11 16.23 -2.23
C VAL A 155 -1.96 15.24 -1.48
N GLU A 156 -1.92 15.32 -0.16
CA GLU A 156 -2.79 14.51 0.68
C GLU A 156 -4.19 15.15 0.73
N SER A 157 -5.19 14.40 0.24
CA SER A 157 -6.59 14.78 0.36
C SER A 157 -7.05 14.55 1.79
N ALA A 158 -7.41 15.62 2.50
CA ALA A 158 -8.18 15.48 3.73
C ALA A 158 -9.40 14.60 3.44
N LYS A 159 -9.55 13.48 4.17
CA LYS A 159 -10.76 12.66 4.15
C LYS A 159 -11.96 13.59 4.27
N GLU A 160 -12.81 13.64 3.24
CA GLU A 160 -14.18 14.10 3.42
C GLU A 160 -14.80 13.16 4.45
N VAL A 161 -14.99 13.65 5.67
CA VAL A 161 -15.88 13.02 6.63
C VAL A 161 -17.27 13.21 6.01
N GLY A 162 -17.69 12.24 5.21
CA GLY A 162 -19.05 12.14 4.72
C GLY A 162 -19.96 12.01 5.93
N ASN A 163 -20.59 13.12 6.32
CA ASN A 163 -21.79 13.07 7.13
C ASN A 163 -22.90 12.50 6.23
N GLY A 164 -23.13 11.19 6.36
CA GLY A 164 -24.32 10.48 5.90
C GLY A 164 -25.03 9.87 7.10
#